data_AF-A0A3D1E7Z1-F1
#
_entry.id   AF-A0A3D1E7Z1-F1
#
_cell.length_a   1.000
_cell.length_b   1.000
_cell.length_c   1.000
_cell.angle_alpha   90.00
_cell.angle_beta   90.00
_cell.angle_gamma   90.00
#
_symmetry.space_group_name_H-M   'P 1'
#
loop_
_entity.id
_entity.type
_entity.pdbx_description
1 polymer ?
#
loop_
_entity_poly.entity_id
_entity_poly.type
_entity_poly.pdbx_seq_one_letter_code
_entity_poly.pdbx_strand_id
1 'polypeptide(L)'
;MVHQSHITLEVGLDVNKVPEQLFWSAPDGGVERSETKAFLLSVWDQKTKESLRIDLWTKDMPVDEMKIFFHQTLLTMADTFYKATQDEKMTETMRDFCAYFAEKLDLTQ
;
A
#
# COMPACT_ATOMS: atom_id res chain seq x y z
N MET A 1 -9.66 10.85 24.67
CA MET A 1 -8.46 10.49 23.87
C MET A 1 -7.28 10.46 24.82
N VAL A 2 -6.54 9.35 24.88
CA VAL A 2 -5.42 9.19 25.84
C VAL A 2 -4.06 9.32 25.15
N HIS A 3 -4.02 9.08 23.84
CA HIS A 3 -2.83 9.19 23.02
C HIS A 3 -3.20 9.69 21.62
N GLN A 4 -2.31 10.44 20.99
CA GLN A 4 -2.43 10.91 19.61
C GLN A 4 -1.13 10.62 18.88
N SER A 5 -1.24 9.86 17.79
CA SER A 5 -0.14 9.58 16.88
C SER A 5 -0.32 10.35 15.59
N HIS A 6 0.78 10.75 14.96
CA HIS A 6 0.77 11.38 13.64
C HIS A 6 1.52 10.51 12.65
N ILE A 7 0.86 10.21 11.53
CA ILE A 7 1.49 9.66 10.34
C ILE A 7 1.52 10.78 9.31
N THR A 8 2.70 11.08 8.77
CA THR A 8 2.89 12.16 7.81
C THR A 8 3.39 11.58 6.50
N LEU A 9 2.74 11.94 5.39
CA LEU A 9 3.20 11.65 4.03
C LEU A 9 3.65 12.98 3.41
N GLU A 10 4.91 13.06 3.02
CA GLU A 10 5.52 14.23 2.36
C GLU A 10 5.74 13.88 0.89
N VAL A 11 5.16 14.68 -0.01
CA VAL A 11 5.19 14.45 -1.46
C VAL A 11 5.89 15.63 -2.14
N GLY A 12 7.11 15.38 -2.61
CA GLY A 12 7.85 16.30 -3.46
C GLY A 12 7.40 16.16 -4.91
N LEU A 13 6.91 17.25 -5.50
CA LEU A 13 6.41 17.30 -6.87
C LEU A 13 7.34 18.11 -7.78
N ASP A 14 7.42 17.73 -9.04
CA ASP A 14 8.08 18.53 -10.07
C ASP A 14 7.22 19.73 -10.54
N VAL A 15 7.75 20.49 -11.49
CA VAL A 15 7.05 21.64 -12.12
C VAL A 15 5.74 21.26 -12.81
N ASN A 16 5.55 19.99 -13.18
CA ASN A 16 4.35 19.45 -13.81
C ASN A 16 3.43 18.75 -12.80
N LYS A 17 3.71 18.86 -11.50
CA LYS A 17 2.98 18.21 -10.39
C LYS A 17 3.07 16.68 -10.39
N VAL A 18 4.15 16.12 -10.93
CA VAL A 18 4.42 14.68 -10.88
C VAL A 18 5.30 14.37 -9.66
N PRO A 19 5.00 13.33 -8.87
CA PRO A 19 5.84 12.92 -7.73
C PRO A 19 7.27 12.56 -8.13
N GLU A 20 8.25 13.17 -7.47
CA GLU A 20 9.68 12.86 -7.61
C GLU A 20 10.28 12.27 -6.34
N GLN A 21 9.87 12.76 -5.18
CA GLN A 21 10.35 12.29 -3.88
C GLN A 21 9.18 12.04 -2.95
N LEU A 22 9.22 10.92 -2.22
CA LEU A 22 8.20 10.55 -1.26
C LEU A 22 8.88 10.24 0.06
N PHE A 23 8.40 10.85 1.15
CA PHE A 23 8.83 10.53 2.50
C PHE A 23 7.64 10.21 3.40
N TRP A 24 7.86 9.40 4.42
CA TRP A 24 6.87 9.22 5.49
C TRP A 24 7.51 9.20 6.87
N SER A 25 6.69 9.52 7.86
CA SER A 25 7.04 9.41 9.28
C SER A 25 5.90 8.76 10.05
N ALA A 26 6.26 7.87 10.97
CA ALA A 26 5.37 7.28 11.97
C ALA A 26 6.19 7.08 13.27
N PRO A 27 6.39 8.14 14.07
CA PRO A 27 7.32 8.12 15.20
C PRO A 27 7.01 7.04 16.25
N ASP A 28 5.73 6.76 16.50
CA ASP A 28 5.33 5.69 17.44
C ASP A 28 5.71 4.29 16.94
N GLY A 29 5.84 4.13 15.63
CA GLY A 29 6.36 2.91 14.98
C GLY A 29 7.88 2.94 14.79
N GLY A 30 8.57 3.97 15.29
CA GLY A 30 10.03 4.12 15.15
C GLY A 30 10.50 4.60 13.78
N VAL A 31 9.62 5.16 12.95
CA VAL A 31 9.97 5.65 11.61
C VAL A 31 10.00 7.18 11.59
N GLU A 32 11.17 7.73 11.30
CA GLU A 32 11.39 9.17 11.17
C GLU A 32 11.86 9.50 9.74
N ARG A 33 11.06 10.28 9.02
CA ARG A 33 11.32 10.83 7.68
C ARG A 33 12.03 9.85 6.73
N SER A 34 11.49 8.65 6.60
CA SER A 34 12.00 7.61 5.72
C SER A 34 11.59 7.87 4.28
N GLU A 35 12.53 7.80 3.36
CA GLU A 35 12.27 7.86 1.92
C GLU A 35 11.60 6.58 1.43
N THR A 36 10.66 6.69 0.49
CA THR A 36 10.04 5.57 -0.20
C THR A 36 9.87 5.88 -1.68
N LYS A 37 9.55 4.85 -2.47
CA LYS A 37 9.26 4.98 -3.90
C LYS A 37 7.78 4.93 -4.22
N ALA A 38 6.92 4.48 -3.28
CA ALA A 38 5.47 4.42 -3.49
C ALA A 38 4.65 4.46 -2.19
N PHE A 39 3.39 4.88 -2.32
CA PHE A 39 2.33 4.74 -1.33
C PHE A 39 1.04 4.27 -2.01
N LEU A 40 0.31 3.37 -1.33
CA LEU A 40 -1.10 3.09 -1.59
C LEU A 40 -1.86 3.37 -0.30
N LEU A 41 -2.71 4.39 -0.31
CA LEU A 41 -3.53 4.78 0.83
C LEU A 41 -5.00 4.71 0.44
N SER A 42 -5.77 3.96 1.21
CA SER A 42 -7.23 3.92 1.13
C SER A 42 -7.83 4.44 2.44
N VAL A 43 -8.78 5.37 2.33
CA VAL A 43 -9.50 5.96 3.46
C VAL A 43 -10.98 5.67 3.26
N TRP A 44 -11.59 5.03 4.24
CA TRP A 44 -13.02 4.74 4.22
C TRP A 44 -13.84 5.98 4.56
N ASP A 45 -14.70 6.41 3.64
CA ASP A 45 -15.70 7.44 3.92
C ASP A 45 -17.02 6.78 4.30
N GLN A 46 -17.35 6.84 5.59
CA GLN A 46 -18.58 6.28 6.16
C GLN A 46 -19.86 6.89 5.56
N LYS A 47 -19.81 8.16 5.10
CA LYS A 47 -21.00 8.88 4.62
C LYS A 47 -21.42 8.41 3.24
N THR A 48 -20.46 8.30 2.33
CA THR A 48 -20.69 7.82 0.96
C THR A 48 -20.61 6.30 0.85
N LYS A 49 -20.00 5.64 1.85
CA LYS A 49 -19.68 4.20 1.85
C LYS A 49 -18.73 3.82 0.71
N GLU A 50 -17.73 4.66 0.49
CA GLU A 50 -16.74 4.50 -0.57
C GLU A 50 -15.32 4.60 0.00
N SER A 51 -14.36 4.03 -0.74
CA SER A 51 -12.94 4.21 -0.47
C SER A 51 -12.39 5.40 -1.26
N LEU A 52 -11.97 6.43 -0.54
CA LEU A 52 -11.11 7.48 -1.09
C LEU A 52 -9.69 6.96 -1.17
N ARG A 53 -8.95 7.31 -2.23
CA ARG A 53 -7.61 6.76 -2.45
C ARG A 53 -6.58 7.80 -2.87
N ILE A 54 -5.34 7.56 -2.45
CA ILE A 54 -4.15 8.26 -2.89
C ILE A 54 -3.12 7.18 -3.26
N ASP A 55 -2.91 7.02 -4.56
CA ASP A 55 -1.97 6.06 -5.13
C ASP A 55 -0.82 6.84 -5.76
N LEU A 56 0.38 6.75 -5.18
CA LEU A 56 1.55 7.52 -5.61
C LEU A 56 2.73 6.58 -5.82
N TRP A 57 3.51 6.85 -6.86
CA TRP A 57 4.85 6.32 -7.04
C TRP A 57 5.75 7.38 -7.65
N THR A 58 7.02 7.31 -7.33
CA THR A 58 8.07 8.11 -7.96
C THR A 58 8.28 7.66 -9.40
N LYS A 59 8.68 8.59 -10.28
CA LYS A 59 8.91 8.29 -11.70
C LYS A 59 9.99 7.25 -11.95
N ASP A 60 10.96 7.14 -11.04
CA ASP A 60 12.14 6.30 -11.20
C ASP A 60 11.99 4.91 -10.57
N MET A 61 10.83 4.59 -9.98
CA MET A 61 10.54 3.25 -9.49
C MET A 61 10.52 2.24 -10.67
N PRO A 62 11.34 1.18 -10.65
CA PRO A 62 11.36 0.20 -11.72
C PRO A 62 10.01 -0.55 -11.83
N VAL A 63 9.60 -0.87 -13.06
CA VAL A 63 8.35 -1.60 -13.32
C VAL A 63 8.29 -2.94 -12.59
N ASP A 64 9.42 -3.65 -12.46
CA ASP A 64 9.46 -4.93 -11.76
C ASP A 64 9.27 -4.76 -10.25
N GLU A 65 9.81 -3.69 -9.65
CA GLU A 65 9.52 -3.34 -8.26
C GLU A 65 8.05 -2.96 -8.06
N MET A 66 7.43 -2.28 -9.03
CA MET A 66 5.99 -1.98 -8.98
C MET A 66 5.15 -3.26 -8.93
N LYS A 67 5.48 -4.26 -9.76
CA LYS A 67 4.78 -5.56 -9.76
C LYS A 67 4.94 -6.27 -8.41
N ILE A 68 6.15 -6.28 -7.85
CA ILE A 68 6.43 -6.85 -6.53
C ILE A 68 5.61 -6.13 -5.46
N PHE A 69 5.59 -4.79 -5.48
CA PHE A 69 4.84 -3.98 -4.53
C PHE A 69 3.34 -4.27 -4.57
N PHE A 70 2.74 -4.39 -5.77
CA PHE A 70 1.33 -4.78 -5.92
C PHE A 70 1.07 -6.19 -5.40
N HIS A 71 1.92 -7.17 -5.74
CA HIS A 71 1.77 -8.54 -5.25
C HIS A 71 1.80 -8.61 -3.72
N GLN A 72 2.79 -7.98 -3.09
CA GLN A 72 2.92 -7.94 -1.62
C GLN A 72 1.74 -7.22 -0.97
N THR A 73 1.26 -6.14 -1.58
CA THR A 73 0.08 -5.42 -1.09
C THR A 73 -1.17 -6.31 -1.14
N LEU A 74 -1.43 -7.00 -2.25
CA LEU A 74 -2.58 -7.90 -2.39
C LEU A 74 -2.54 -9.05 -1.38
N LEU A 75 -1.37 -9.64 -1.16
CA LEU A 75 -1.19 -10.70 -0.18
C LEU A 75 -1.50 -10.20 1.25
N THR A 76 -0.97 -9.02 1.60
CA THR A 76 -1.24 -8.37 2.89
C THR A 76 -2.70 -7.99 3.06
N MET A 77 -3.39 -7.63 1.98
CA MET A 77 -4.83 -7.35 1.99
C MET A 77 -5.63 -8.62 2.29
N ALA A 78 -5.23 -9.79 1.79
CA ALA A 78 -5.88 -11.06 2.13
C ALA A 78 -5.79 -11.33 3.64
N ASP A 79 -4.61 -11.13 4.24
CA ASP A 79 -4.44 -11.29 5.70
C ASP A 79 -5.23 -10.27 6.51
N THR A 80 -5.27 -9.02 6.06
CA THR A 80 -6.08 -7.96 6.69
C THR A 80 -7.56 -8.27 6.61
N PHE A 81 -8.03 -8.76 5.45
CA PHE A 81 -9.41 -9.15 5.24
C PHE A 81 -9.80 -10.30 6.19
N TYR A 82 -8.98 -11.35 6.27
CA TYR A 82 -9.21 -12.46 7.21
C TYR A 82 -9.33 -11.99 8.65
N LYS A 83 -8.41 -11.13 9.12
CA LYS A 83 -8.44 -10.58 10.48
C LYS A 83 -9.72 -9.80 10.76
N ALA A 84 -10.27 -9.12 9.75
CA ALA A 84 -11.47 -8.30 9.88
C ALA A 84 -12.77 -9.12 9.83
N THR A 85 -12.83 -10.18 9.02
CA THR A 85 -14.08 -10.89 8.69
C THR A 85 -14.13 -12.34 9.17
N GLN A 86 -12.97 -12.95 9.42
CA GLN A 86 -12.80 -14.39 9.65
C GLN A 86 -13.32 -15.28 8.50
N ASP A 87 -13.49 -14.72 7.30
CA ASP A 87 -13.92 -15.48 6.12
C ASP A 87 -12.73 -16.23 5.50
N GLU A 88 -12.54 -17.48 5.93
CA GLU A 88 -11.45 -18.35 5.47
C GLU A 88 -11.51 -18.61 3.97
N LYS A 89 -12.68 -18.95 3.44
CA LYS A 89 -12.85 -19.35 2.04
C LYS A 89 -12.49 -18.21 1.09
N MET A 90 -12.95 -16.99 1.38
CA MET A 90 -12.62 -15.84 0.56
C MET A 90 -11.14 -15.46 0.71
N THR A 91 -10.58 -15.58 1.92
CA THR A 91 -9.14 -15.36 2.15
C THR A 91 -8.28 -16.31 1.33
N GLU A 92 -8.60 -17.61 1.31
CA GLU A 92 -7.92 -18.61 0.49
C GLU A 92 -8.02 -18.25 -0.99
N THR A 93 -9.21 -17.85 -1.46
CA THR A 93 -9.40 -17.41 -2.85
C THR A 93 -8.52 -16.20 -3.20
N MET A 94 -8.38 -15.23 -2.30
CA MET A 94 -7.48 -14.08 -2.49
C MET A 94 -6.01 -14.52 -2.55
N ARG A 95 -5.59 -15.47 -1.72
CA ARG A 95 -4.23 -16.00 -1.71
C ARG A 95 -3.92 -16.82 -2.96
N ASP A 96 -4.87 -17.62 -3.44
CA ASP A 96 -4.75 -18.36 -4.70
C ASP A 96 -4.56 -17.40 -5.88
N PHE A 97 -5.32 -16.29 -5.90
CA PHE A 97 -5.12 -15.24 -6.88
C PHE A 97 -3.73 -14.61 -6.77
N CYS A 98 -3.22 -14.33 -5.57
CA CYS A 98 -1.87 -13.79 -5.38
C CYS A 98 -0.81 -14.76 -5.88
N ALA A 99 -0.96 -16.06 -5.62
CA ALA A 99 -0.06 -17.10 -6.12
C ALA A 99 -0.06 -17.16 -7.66
N TYR A 100 -1.25 -17.15 -8.27
CA TYR A 100 -1.40 -17.05 -9.72
C TYR A 100 -0.78 -15.77 -10.29
N PHE A 101 -0.98 -14.63 -9.63
CA PHE A 101 -0.43 -13.33 -10.04
C PHE A 101 1.11 -13.36 -10.02
N ALA A 102 1.71 -13.94 -8.98
CA ALA A 102 3.15 -14.10 -8.87
C ALA A 102 3.71 -15.03 -9.95
N GLU A 103 3.05 -16.16 -10.22
CA GLU A 103 3.45 -17.10 -11.28
C GLU A 103 3.42 -16.42 -12.66
N LYS A 104 2.34 -15.72 -13.00
CA LYS A 104 2.19 -15.09 -14.33
C LYS A 104 3.10 -13.91 -14.58
N LEU A 105 3.66 -13.33 -13.53
CA LEU A 105 4.60 -12.23 -13.62
C LEU A 105 6.04 -12.65 -13.29
N ASP A 106 6.30 -13.96 -13.15
CA ASP A 106 7.60 -14.54 -12.80
C ASP A 106 8.22 -13.90 -11.54
N LEU A 107 7.39 -13.63 -10.51
CA LEU A 107 7.80 -12.98 -9.27
C LEU A 107 8.32 -13.95 -8.19
N THR A 108 8.05 -15.24 -8.35
CA THR A 108 8.60 -16.30 -7.49
C THR A 108 9.95 -16.74 -8.07
N GLN A 109 11.05 -16.38 -7.38
CA GLN A 109 12.36 -17.03 -7.53
C GLN A 109 12.56 -18.07 -6.43
#